data_AF-A0A7W1G026-F1
#
_entry.id   AF-A0A7W1G026-F1
#
_cell.length_a   1.000
_cell.length_b   1.000
_cell.length_c   1.000
_cell.angle_alpha   90.00
_cell.angle_beta   90.00
_cell.angle_gamma   90.00
#
_symmetry.space_group_name_H-M   'P 1'
#
loop_
_entity.id
_entity.type
_entity.pdbx_description
1 polymer ?
#
loop_
_entity_poly.entity_id
_entity_poly.type
_entity_poly.pdbx_seq_one_letter_code
_entity_poly.pdbx_strand_id
1 'polypeptide(L)'
;MDNSNKIRTKEFEVPSDFIEEFAEALAENELTNEINGVTEDGEILIEVSYEKDERAAVFALTELLDDYYDDEEEEESEEEDN
;
A
#
# COMPACT_ATOMS: atom_id res chain seq x y z
N MET A 1 23.45 19.33 -16.08
CA MET A 1 22.04 19.09 -15.72
C MET A 1 22.08 17.88 -14.82
N ASP A 2 22.13 18.11 -13.51
CA ASP A 2 21.94 17.03 -12.54
C ASP A 2 20.51 16.53 -12.71
N ASN A 3 20.34 15.50 -13.55
CA ASN A 3 19.19 14.62 -13.48
C ASN A 3 19.34 13.86 -12.15
N SER A 4 19.08 14.55 -11.04
CA SER A 4 18.88 13.89 -9.77
C SER A 4 17.54 13.16 -9.90
N ASN A 5 17.59 11.90 -10.33
CA ASN A 5 16.50 10.97 -10.15
C ASN A 5 16.29 10.88 -8.64
N LYS A 6 15.34 11.66 -8.15
CA LYS A 6 15.12 11.81 -6.71
C LYS A 6 14.22 10.67 -6.31
N ILE A 7 14.84 9.59 -5.84
CA ILE A 7 14.15 8.47 -5.20
C ILE A 7 13.34 9.04 -4.05
N ARG A 8 12.05 8.68 -4.03
CA ARG A 8 11.11 8.98 -2.97
C ARG A 8 10.78 7.67 -2.29
N THR A 9 10.43 7.75 -1.02
CA THR A 9 9.93 6.61 -0.26
C THR A 9 8.51 6.89 0.20
N LYS A 10 7.69 5.85 0.25
CA LYS A 10 6.36 5.85 0.86
C LYS A 10 6.22 4.60 1.70
N GLU A 11 5.78 4.75 2.94
CA GLU A 11 5.45 3.64 3.82
C GLU A 11 3.97 3.25 3.65
N PHE A 12 3.71 1.95 3.67
CA PHE A 12 2.39 1.34 3.62
C PHE A 12 2.23 0.43 4.84
N GLU A 13 1.04 0.46 5.43
CA GLU A 13 0.60 -0.45 6.48
C GLU A 13 -0.26 -1.50 5.76
N VAL A 14 0.21 -2.75 5.70
CA VAL A 14 -0.40 -3.78 4.87
C VAL A 14 -0.91 -4.92 5.76
N PRO A 15 -2.21 -5.24 5.72
CA PRO A 15 -2.78 -6.35 6.48
C PRO A 15 -2.07 -7.68 6.16
N SER A 16 -1.88 -8.49 7.20
CA SER A 16 -1.08 -9.72 7.08
C SER A 16 -1.68 -10.78 6.16
N ASP A 17 -3.00 -10.75 6.01
CA ASP A 17 -3.80 -11.60 5.13
C ASP A 17 -3.87 -11.05 3.70
N PHE A 18 -3.60 -9.75 3.49
CA PHE A 18 -3.54 -9.09 2.20
C PHE A 18 -2.11 -8.97 1.62
N ILE A 19 -1.09 -9.43 2.36
CA ILE A 19 0.32 -9.29 1.96
C ILE A 19 0.66 -10.00 0.64
N GLU A 20 0.00 -11.11 0.33
CA GLU A 20 0.25 -11.87 -0.90
C GLU A 20 -0.14 -11.04 -2.14
N GLU A 21 -1.31 -10.40 -2.12
CA GLU A 21 -1.79 -9.55 -3.20
C GLU A 21 -0.95 -8.28 -3.32
N PHE A 22 -0.62 -7.65 -2.19
CA PHE A 22 0.24 -6.47 -2.19
C PHE A 22 1.64 -6.76 -2.74
N ALA A 23 2.21 -7.93 -2.41
CA ALA A 23 3.51 -8.36 -2.91
C ALA A 23 3.49 -8.68 -4.42
N GLU A 24 2.39 -9.23 -4.93
CA GLU A 24 2.21 -9.44 -6.37
C GLU A 24 2.21 -8.09 -7.11
N ALA A 25 1.43 -7.12 -6.64
CA ALA A 25 1.37 -5.79 -7.23
C ALA A 25 2.72 -5.05 -7.19
N LEU A 26 3.51 -5.21 -6.12
CA LEU A 26 4.87 -4.70 -6.04
C LEU A 26 5.79 -5.30 -7.12
N ALA A 27 5.71 -6.62 -7.31
CA ALA A 27 6.53 -7.34 -8.27
C ALA A 27 6.15 -7.01 -9.72
N GLU A 28 4.85 -6.89 -10.03
CA GLU A 28 4.36 -6.51 -11.36
C GLU A 28 4.83 -5.12 -11.79
N ASN A 29 4.97 -4.21 -10.83
CA ASN A 29 5.43 -2.84 -11.08
C ASN A 29 6.95 -2.65 -10.94
N GLU A 30 7.70 -3.73 -10.69
CA GLU A 30 9.16 -3.72 -10.49
C GLU A 30 9.63 -2.73 -9.39
N LEU A 31 8.79 -2.50 -8.38
CA LEU A 31 9.07 -1.52 -7.32
C LEU A 31 10.03 -2.09 -6.27
N THR A 32 10.97 -1.25 -5.82
CA THR A 32 11.88 -1.63 -4.73
C THR A 32 11.16 -1.44 -3.39
N ASN A 33 11.13 -2.48 -2.56
CA ASN A 33 10.48 -2.46 -1.26
C ASN A 33 11.36 -3.01 -0.12
N GLU A 34 11.11 -2.55 1.11
CA GLU A 34 11.74 -3.03 2.35
C GLU A 34 10.66 -3.23 3.43
N ILE A 35 10.68 -4.37 4.13
CA ILE A 35 9.80 -4.61 5.28
C ILE A 35 10.49 -4.06 6.53
N ASN A 36 9.89 -3.04 7.14
CA ASN A 36 10.44 -2.31 8.28
C ASN A 36 9.98 -2.86 9.63
N GLY A 37 8.87 -3.59 9.67
CA GLY A 37 8.31 -4.12 10.91
C GLY A 37 6.85 -4.48 10.81
N VAL A 38 6.18 -4.50 11.97
CA VAL A 38 4.75 -4.78 12.13
C VAL A 38 4.18 -3.77 13.13
N THR A 39 2.96 -3.27 12.89
CA THR A 39 2.22 -2.35 13.77
C THR A 39 1.68 -3.06 15.02
N GLU A 40 1.12 -2.31 15.96
CA GLU A 40 0.49 -2.91 17.16
C GLU A 40 -0.76 -3.74 16.81
N ASP A 41 -1.43 -3.40 15.71
CA ASP A 41 -2.63 -4.05 15.18
C ASP A 41 -2.32 -5.26 14.28
N GLY A 42 -1.03 -5.51 14.00
CA GLY A 42 -0.57 -6.69 13.25
C GLY A 42 -0.37 -6.47 11.76
N GLU A 43 -0.43 -5.22 11.29
CA GLU A 43 -0.18 -4.86 9.89
C GLU A 43 1.33 -4.76 9.62
N ILE A 44 1.76 -5.15 8.43
CA ILE A 44 3.15 -5.17 8.00
C ILE A 44 3.52 -3.78 7.47
N LEU A 45 4.57 -3.19 8.02
CA LEU A 45 5.12 -1.91 7.56
C LEU A 45 6.06 -2.15 6.38
N ILE A 46 5.69 -1.64 5.20
CA ILE A 46 6.45 -1.79 3.96
C ILE A 46 6.82 -0.41 3.40
N GLU A 47 8.12 -0.12 3.34
CA GLU A 47 8.63 1.05 2.63
C GLU A 47 8.84 0.73 1.16
N VAL A 48 8.23 1.52 0.28
CA VAL A 48 8.37 1.43 -1.17
C VAL A 48 9.17 2.63 -1.67
N SER A 49 10.30 2.33 -2.31
CA SER A 49 11.16 3.30 -2.99
C SER A 49 10.75 3.42 -4.45
N TYR A 50 10.53 4.65 -4.91
CA TYR A 50 10.04 4.92 -6.27
C TYR A 50 10.58 6.24 -6.82
N GLU A 51 10.71 6.29 -8.14
CA GLU A 51 11.11 7.46 -8.90
C GLU A 51 9.88 8.21 -9.43
N LYS A 52 10.11 9.36 -10.08
CA LYS A 52 9.01 10.19 -10.57
C LYS A 52 8.13 9.45 -11.59
N ASP A 53 8.75 8.62 -12.42
CA ASP A 53 8.07 7.89 -13.49
C ASP A 53 7.29 6.67 -12.96
N GLU A 54 7.66 6.18 -11.77
CA GLU A 54 7.01 5.07 -11.05
C GLU A 54 5.87 5.55 -10.13
N ARG A 55 5.58 6.85 -10.11
CA ARG A 55 4.52 7.41 -9.25
C ARG A 55 3.15 6.79 -9.53
N ALA A 56 2.89 6.37 -10.77
CA ALA A 56 1.64 5.71 -11.13
C ALA A 56 1.50 4.33 -10.45
N ALA A 57 2.59 3.58 -10.35
CA ALA A 57 2.60 2.28 -9.68
C ALA A 57 2.30 2.42 -8.18
N VAL A 58 2.92 3.41 -7.52
CA VAL A 58 2.66 3.70 -6.10
C VAL A 58 1.22 4.16 -5.86
N PHE A 59 0.61 4.85 -6.83
CA PHE A 59 -0.80 5.20 -6.75
C PHE A 59 -1.69 3.96 -6.85
N ALA A 60 -1.40 3.06 -7.79
CA ALA A 60 -2.12 1.79 -7.91
C ALA A 60 -2.04 0.93 -6.62
N LEU A 61 -0.87 0.87 -5.97
CA LEU A 61 -0.73 0.21 -4.67
C LEU A 61 -1.58 0.86 -3.56
N THR A 62 -1.75 2.19 -3.64
CA THR A 62 -2.59 2.90 -2.68
C THR A 62 -4.06 2.60 -2.92
N GLU A 63 -4.50 2.62 -4.18
CA GLU A 63 -5.86 2.27 -4.56
C GLU A 63 -6.19 0.81 -4.20
N LEU A 64 -5.26 -0.11 -4.42
CA LEU A 64 -5.43 -1.52 -4.07
C LEU A 64 -5.64 -1.74 -2.57
N LEU A 65 -4.89 -1.01 -1.75
CA LEU A 65 -5.00 -1.10 -0.30
C LEU A 65 -6.27 -0.41 0.22
N ASP A 66 -6.66 0.72 -0.38
CA ASP A 66 -7.90 1.44 -0.06
C ASP A 66 -9.13 0.58 -0.37
N ASP A 67 -9.12 -0.12 -1.51
CA ASP A 67 -10.18 -1.07 -1.93
C ASP A 67 -10.35 -2.21 -0.91
N TYR A 68 -9.23 -2.78 -0.43
CA TYR A 68 -9.26 -3.80 0.63
C TYR A 68 -9.94 -3.27 1.92
N TYR A 69 -9.62 -2.04 2.35
CA TYR A 69 -10.23 -1.47 3.56
C TYR A 69 -11.69 -1.05 3.35
N ASP A 70 -12.08 -0.59 2.15
CA ASP A 70 -13.48 -0.24 1.83
C ASP A 70 -14.38 -1.48 1.82
N ASP A 71 -13.89 -2.62 1.30
CA ASP A 71 -14.57 -3.92 1.39
C ASP A 71 -14.73 -4.41 2.85
N GLU A 72 -13.80 -4.07 3.76
CA GLU A 72 -13.93 -4.38 5.19
C GLU A 72 -14.88 -3.42 5.94
N GLU A 73 -15.03 -2.16 5.52
CA GLU A 73 -15.91 -1.17 6.17
C GLU A 73 -17.42 -1.34 5.84
N GLU A 74 -17.80 -2.18 4.87
CA GLU A 74 -19.22 -2.45 4.55
C GLU A 74 -19.99 -3.26 5.64
N GLU A 75 -19.36 -3.68 6.73
CA GLU A 75 -20.02 -4.37 7.86
C GLU A 75 -20.60 -3.45 8.97
N GLU A 76 -20.60 -2.11 8.84
CA GLU A 76 -21.20 -1.20 9.85
C GLU A 76 -22.33 -0.29 9.34
N SER A 77 -23.31 -0.84 8.60
CA SER A 77 -24.54 -0.08 8.29
C SER A 77 -25.85 -0.88 8.30
N GLU A 78 -26.21 -1.43 9.46
CA GLU A 78 -27.60 -1.84 9.74
C GLU A 78 -28.17 -1.18 11.01
N GLU A 79 -29.10 -0.24 10.79
CA GLU A 79 -30.23 0.22 11.64
C GLU A 79 -29.90 1.14 12.85
N GLU A 80 -30.48 2.35 12.97
CA GLU A 80 -31.86 2.55 13.42
C GLU A 80 -32.48 3.86 12.86
N ASP A 81 -33.49 3.70 11.99
CA ASP A 81 -34.58 4.66 11.83
C ASP A 81 -35.53 4.49 13.02
N ASN A 82 -35.49 5.41 14.00
CA ASN A 82 -36.62 5.71 14.91
C ASN A 82 -36.51 7.08 15.59
#